data_AF-A0AB33KEX2-F1
#
_entry.id   AF-A0AB33KEX2-F1
#
_cell.length_a   1.000
_cell.length_b   1.000
_cell.length_c   1.000
_cell.angle_alpha   90.00
_cell.angle_beta   90.00
_cell.angle_gamma   90.00
#
_symmetry.space_group_name_H-M   'P 1'
#
loop_
_entity.id
_entity.type
_entity.pdbx_description
1 polymer ?
#
loop_
_entity_poly.entity_id
_entity_poly.type
_entity_poly.pdbx_seq_one_letter_code
_entity_poly.pdbx_strand_id
1 'polypeptide(L)'
;MAEERVAAETPGTPEFRAVRMVIIGLMLGLMLSSLDFVIVAASMRTIADELQGQTMQAWATTAYIVTSTIATPLFGKLSDLYGRKKLYMLAIGIFLLGSLLCGLAGSMYQLAGFRALQGIGGGGLMALAFAIMGDILTPELRARYQVWFSAVSAIAGVAGAPVGGLFAGADTLLGIDGWRWAFLINLPIGIIALVVVHLKFTMPAKRREQRIDYVGAAWLIVCLGPWLVVSEEGRHWGWGSPLTLSLLLTGLVGLVLFLATERRMADAAVIPLRLFRNRLFSVINGANVIIGIGVFGSLIFLPLYLQLVKGQTPGEAGLMLILQTAGVLTTSRSLSKVINRSGRYRAFLLLGMGVVSGSLFAFAALDQGSPLWLVGTLIYLLGAGVGICFPVTLLALQNNAAKEDMGVSSAAYSFFRGIGGAAGTALFLSMMFSLADSRIAEALAKVERSTEFRAALNDPAVLADASNLPIVETVKGTGGINLDDTSFLITADPRLTAPIVNGIAEAMSAVFLAGGCVMLIGFGLSFMLPRRAQQKEEPAADAEEPESQPAASS
;
A
#
# COMPACT_ATOMS: atom_id res chain seq x y z
N MET A 1 42.39 -2.98 -13.36
CA MET A 1 40.91 -2.70 -13.31
C MET A 1 40.10 -3.71 -12.46
N ALA A 2 40.74 -4.62 -11.69
CA ALA A 2 40.05 -5.58 -10.82
C ALA A 2 40.20 -5.30 -9.31
N GLU A 3 41.07 -4.37 -8.89
CA GLU A 3 41.46 -4.24 -7.47
C GLU A 3 40.59 -3.31 -6.62
N GLU A 4 39.72 -2.48 -7.20
CA GLU A 4 39.00 -1.44 -6.44
C GLU A 4 37.59 -1.84 -5.97
N ARG A 5 37.14 -3.08 -6.24
CA ARG A 5 35.81 -3.57 -5.81
C ARG A 5 35.84 -4.42 -4.52
N VAL A 6 37.01 -4.63 -3.92
CA VAL A 6 37.21 -5.60 -2.82
C VAL A 6 36.92 -5.01 -1.41
N ALA A 7 36.69 -3.70 -1.29
CA ALA A 7 36.69 -3.02 0.01
C ALA A 7 35.53 -3.37 0.97
N ALA A 8 34.46 -4.04 0.51
CA ALA A 8 33.28 -4.32 1.32
C ALA A 8 33.20 -5.76 1.89
N GLU A 9 34.24 -6.58 1.75
CA GLU A 9 34.10 -8.02 1.98
C GLU A 9 34.64 -8.54 3.31
N THR A 10 35.52 -7.82 4.02
CA THR A 10 36.12 -8.32 5.26
C THR A 10 35.37 -7.83 6.51
N PRO A 11 34.74 -8.72 7.30
CA PRO A 11 34.15 -8.36 8.59
C PRO A 11 35.23 -7.75 9.50
N GLY A 12 35.04 -6.49 9.92
CA GLY A 12 35.94 -5.82 10.87
C GLY A 12 36.62 -4.55 10.35
N THR A 13 36.65 -4.33 9.03
CA THR A 13 37.22 -3.11 8.44
C THR A 13 36.36 -1.86 8.75
N PRO A 14 36.96 -0.65 8.80
CA PRO A 14 36.21 0.60 8.97
C PRO A 14 35.17 0.84 7.86
N GLU A 15 35.47 0.43 6.63
CA GLU A 15 34.59 0.55 5.46
C GLU A 15 33.38 -0.36 5.56
N PHE A 16 33.55 -1.62 5.99
CA PHE A 16 32.43 -2.54 6.25
C PHE A 16 31.48 -2.01 7.35
N ARG A 17 32.04 -1.39 8.40
CA ARG A 17 31.25 -0.75 9.46
C ARG A 17 30.45 0.45 8.94
N ALA A 18 31.04 1.28 8.09
CA ALA A 18 30.35 2.41 7.47
C ALA A 18 29.21 1.96 6.54
N VAL A 19 29.46 0.97 5.68
CA VAL A 19 28.43 0.37 4.80
C VAL A 19 27.27 -0.20 5.61
N ARG A 20 27.56 -0.91 6.71
CA ARG A 20 26.52 -1.46 7.59
C ARG A 20 25.67 -0.37 8.25
N MET A 21 26.29 0.73 8.70
CA MET A 21 25.57 1.87 9.27
C MET A 21 24.69 2.58 8.24
N VAL A 22 25.17 2.72 7.00
CA VAL A 22 24.36 3.23 5.88
C VAL A 22 23.15 2.34 5.66
N ILE A 23 23.35 1.03 5.58
CA ILE A 23 22.27 0.06 5.39
C ILE A 23 21.23 0.14 6.51
N ILE A 24 21.66 0.30 7.77
CA ILE A 24 20.74 0.52 8.89
C ILE A 24 19.93 1.80 8.69
N GLY A 25 20.55 2.91 8.25
CA GLY A 25 19.84 4.14 7.91
C GLY A 25 18.84 3.97 6.75
N LEU A 26 19.18 3.15 5.75
CA LEU A 26 18.27 2.80 4.65
C LEU A 26 17.08 1.98 5.15
N MET A 27 17.34 0.99 6.01
CA MET A 27 16.31 0.16 6.64
C MET A 27 15.39 0.97 7.54
N LEU A 28 15.92 1.93 8.30
CA LEU A 28 15.11 2.83 9.13
C LEU A 28 14.16 3.68 8.28
N GLY A 29 14.61 4.22 7.14
CA GLY A 29 13.72 4.97 6.25
C GLY A 29 12.67 4.09 5.56
N LEU A 30 13.02 2.85 5.19
CA LEU A 30 12.03 1.88 4.71
C LEU A 30 11.01 1.52 5.80
N MET A 31 11.48 1.32 7.03
CA MET A 31 10.64 1.05 8.20
C MET A 31 9.66 2.20 8.40
N LEU A 32 10.15 3.44 8.34
CA LEU A 32 9.36 4.65 8.49
C LEU A 32 8.19 4.69 7.51
N SER A 33 8.47 4.47 6.22
CA SER A 33 7.43 4.47 5.18
C SER A 33 6.44 3.31 5.33
N SER A 34 6.92 2.12 5.74
CA SER A 34 6.07 0.93 5.89
C SER A 34 5.19 1.01 7.14
N LEU A 35 5.74 1.53 8.23
CA LEU A 35 5.07 1.65 9.51
C LEU A 35 3.96 2.70 9.45
N ASP A 36 4.25 3.87 8.85
CA ASP A 36 3.28 4.95 8.65
C ASP A 36 2.01 4.48 7.94
N PHE A 37 2.16 3.74 6.83
CA PHE A 37 1.01 3.24 6.08
C PHE A 37 0.08 2.38 6.93
N VAL A 38 0.65 1.52 7.79
CA VAL A 38 -0.13 0.58 8.60
C VAL A 38 -0.72 1.24 9.85
N ILE A 39 0.05 2.10 10.51
CA ILE A 39 -0.43 2.89 11.65
C ILE A 39 -1.62 3.76 11.23
N VAL A 40 -1.47 4.51 10.14
CA VAL A 40 -2.51 5.42 9.64
C VAL A 40 -3.75 4.64 9.22
N ALA A 41 -3.60 3.47 8.58
CA ALA A 41 -4.73 2.63 8.23
C ALA A 41 -5.52 2.12 9.46
N ALA A 42 -4.83 1.82 10.57
CA ALA A 42 -5.48 1.38 11.81
C ALA A 42 -6.16 2.54 12.56
N SER A 43 -5.58 3.75 12.50
CA SER A 43 -6.10 4.95 13.16
C SER A 43 -7.09 5.76 12.31
N MET A 44 -7.27 5.42 11.02
CA MET A 44 -8.02 6.26 10.06
C MET A 44 -9.44 6.59 10.51
N ARG A 45 -10.14 5.64 11.12
CA ARG A 45 -11.49 5.86 11.64
C ARG A 45 -11.51 6.97 12.70
N THR A 46 -10.73 6.83 13.76
CA THR A 46 -10.62 7.83 14.83
C THR A 46 -10.23 9.20 14.28
N ILE A 47 -9.25 9.25 13.38
CA ILE A 47 -8.81 10.50 12.75
C ILE A 47 -9.99 11.18 12.04
N ALA A 48 -10.80 10.40 11.34
CA ALA A 48 -11.92 10.93 10.58
C ALA A 48 -13.13 11.30 11.44
N ASP A 49 -13.35 10.60 12.54
CA ASP A 49 -14.34 10.97 13.57
C ASP A 49 -13.95 12.34 14.19
N GLU A 50 -12.69 12.52 14.60
CA GLU A 50 -12.25 13.77 15.22
C GLU A 50 -12.18 14.96 14.25
N LEU A 51 -11.84 14.72 12.99
CA LEU A 51 -11.79 15.74 11.94
C LEU A 51 -13.13 15.95 11.22
N GLN A 52 -14.19 15.24 11.63
CA GLN A 52 -15.54 15.30 11.06
C GLN A 52 -15.55 15.12 9.52
N GLY A 53 -14.83 14.12 9.02
CA GLY A 53 -14.57 13.95 7.58
C GLY A 53 -14.48 12.50 7.14
N GLN A 54 -15.45 11.65 7.51
CA GLN A 54 -15.37 10.23 7.16
C GLN A 54 -15.47 9.92 5.67
N THR A 55 -16.28 10.66 4.93
CA THR A 55 -16.37 10.52 3.47
C THR A 55 -15.07 10.91 2.77
N MET A 56 -14.20 11.68 3.45
CA MET A 56 -12.90 12.16 2.96
C MET A 56 -11.72 11.28 3.46
N GLN A 57 -11.98 10.14 4.12
CA GLN A 57 -10.98 9.14 4.52
C GLN A 57 -10.20 8.57 3.34
N ALA A 58 -10.87 8.38 2.20
CA ALA A 58 -10.20 7.96 0.98
C ALA A 58 -9.16 8.99 0.59
N TRP A 59 -9.48 10.28 0.66
CA TRP A 59 -8.57 11.33 0.23
C TRP A 59 -7.21 11.31 0.94
N ALA A 60 -7.18 11.14 2.26
CA ALA A 60 -5.93 11.07 3.03
C ALA A 60 -5.07 9.83 2.68
N THR A 61 -5.71 8.70 2.37
CA THR A 61 -5.00 7.46 2.02
C THR A 61 -4.57 7.45 0.56
N THR A 62 -5.47 7.79 -0.35
CA THR A 62 -5.27 7.80 -1.80
C THR A 62 -4.27 8.88 -2.21
N ALA A 63 -4.31 10.08 -1.62
CA ALA A 63 -3.33 11.13 -1.89
C ALA A 63 -1.90 10.65 -1.61
N TYR A 64 -1.68 9.96 -0.49
CA TYR A 64 -0.39 9.37 -0.16
C TYR A 64 0.02 8.28 -1.18
N ILE A 65 -0.89 7.36 -1.53
CA ILE A 65 -0.57 6.27 -2.48
C ILE A 65 -0.24 6.85 -3.86
N VAL A 66 -1.01 7.82 -4.35
CA VAL A 66 -0.79 8.45 -5.66
C VAL A 66 0.53 9.21 -5.69
N THR A 67 0.78 10.10 -4.72
CA THR A 67 2.03 10.87 -4.74
C THR A 67 3.25 10.01 -4.49
N SER A 68 3.17 8.98 -3.65
CA SER A 68 4.26 8.01 -3.48
C SER A 68 4.52 7.21 -4.76
N THR A 69 3.46 6.77 -5.45
CA THR A 69 3.55 6.06 -6.74
C THR A 69 4.23 6.91 -7.81
N ILE A 70 3.90 8.20 -7.90
CA ILE A 70 4.53 9.14 -8.83
C ILE A 70 5.99 9.43 -8.43
N ALA A 71 6.24 9.60 -7.13
CA ALA A 71 7.55 9.97 -6.61
C ALA A 71 8.58 8.85 -6.76
N THR A 72 8.19 7.59 -6.59
CA THR A 72 9.11 6.43 -6.68
C THR A 72 10.01 6.44 -7.92
N PRO A 73 9.47 6.44 -9.16
CA PRO A 73 10.32 6.46 -10.34
C PRO A 73 11.10 7.77 -10.49
N LEU A 74 10.53 8.90 -10.07
CA LEU A 74 11.14 10.22 -10.18
C LEU A 74 12.40 10.33 -9.32
N PHE A 75 12.31 9.95 -8.04
CA PHE A 75 13.46 9.93 -7.12
C PHE A 75 14.54 8.95 -7.57
N GLY A 76 14.15 7.80 -8.14
CA GLY A 76 15.08 6.84 -8.75
C GLY A 76 16.03 7.52 -9.72
N LYS A 77 15.49 8.23 -10.72
CA LYS A 77 16.31 8.95 -11.72
C LYS A 77 16.98 10.21 -11.19
N LEU A 78 16.30 11.03 -10.40
CA LEU A 78 16.90 12.26 -9.85
C LEU A 78 18.14 11.95 -9.02
N SER A 79 18.13 10.83 -8.29
CA SER A 79 19.25 10.44 -7.45
C SER A 79 20.46 9.90 -8.22
N ASP A 80 20.31 9.47 -9.47
CA ASP A 80 21.44 9.12 -10.35
C ASP A 80 22.27 10.37 -10.72
N LEU A 81 21.67 11.56 -10.71
CA LEU A 81 22.28 12.81 -11.17
C LEU A 81 22.74 13.74 -10.05
N TYR A 82 21.85 13.96 -9.09
CA TYR A 82 22.11 14.84 -7.93
C TYR A 82 22.81 14.09 -6.79
N GLY A 83 22.91 12.76 -6.91
CA GLY A 83 23.58 11.87 -5.96
C GLY A 83 22.61 11.26 -4.96
N ARG A 84 22.81 9.96 -4.70
CA ARG A 84 22.01 9.14 -3.80
C ARG A 84 21.81 9.72 -2.40
N LYS A 85 22.89 10.12 -1.73
CA LYS A 85 22.85 10.65 -0.35
C LYS A 85 21.93 11.85 -0.21
N LYS A 86 22.10 12.86 -1.09
CA LYS A 86 21.36 14.13 -1.01
C LYS A 86 19.87 13.89 -1.21
N LEU A 87 19.51 13.07 -2.19
CA LEU A 87 18.11 12.78 -2.49
C LEU A 87 17.47 11.91 -1.41
N TYR A 88 18.23 11.02 -0.77
CA TYR A 88 17.71 10.23 0.36
C TYR A 88 17.44 11.10 1.59
N MET A 89 18.36 12.02 1.92
CA MET A 89 18.13 12.99 3.00
C MET A 89 16.96 13.92 2.69
N LEU A 90 16.80 14.34 1.43
CA LEU A 90 15.64 15.13 0.99
C LEU A 90 14.33 14.35 1.17
N ALA A 91 14.30 13.08 0.77
CA ALA A 91 13.13 12.21 0.93
C ALA A 91 12.75 12.03 2.41
N ILE A 92 13.74 11.81 3.30
CA ILE A 92 13.51 11.79 4.76
C ILE A 92 12.95 13.13 5.24
N GLY A 93 13.55 14.25 4.82
CA GLY A 93 13.11 15.58 5.23
C GLY A 93 11.67 15.90 4.82
N ILE A 94 11.30 15.61 3.56
CA ILE A 94 9.93 15.77 3.04
C ILE A 94 8.96 14.88 3.82
N PHE A 95 9.35 13.63 4.07
CA PHE A 95 8.52 12.70 4.83
C PHE A 95 8.28 13.21 6.26
N LEU A 96 9.33 13.67 6.95
CA LEU A 96 9.23 14.19 8.31
C LEU A 96 8.40 15.47 8.39
N LEU A 97 8.59 16.39 7.44
CA LEU A 97 7.77 17.59 7.33
C LEU A 97 6.30 17.24 7.09
N GLY A 98 6.02 16.32 6.17
CA GLY A 98 4.67 15.81 5.93
C GLY A 98 4.06 15.19 7.19
N SER A 99 4.84 14.39 7.93
CA SER A 99 4.41 13.75 9.18
C SER A 99 4.08 14.77 10.27
N LEU A 100 4.93 15.80 10.42
CA LEU A 100 4.68 16.90 11.35
C LEU A 100 3.41 17.66 10.99
N LEU A 101 3.24 18.02 9.72
CA LEU A 101 2.06 18.73 9.25
C LEU A 101 0.79 17.90 9.41
N CYS A 102 0.83 16.58 9.15
CA CYS A 102 -0.30 15.68 9.41
C CYS A 102 -0.68 15.67 10.89
N GLY A 103 0.31 15.65 11.81
CA GLY A 103 0.05 15.75 13.25
C GLY A 103 -0.59 17.08 13.67
N LEU A 104 -0.38 18.15 12.90
CA LEU A 104 -0.96 19.48 13.13
C LEU A 104 -2.25 19.74 12.33
N ALA A 105 -2.74 18.76 11.57
CA ALA A 105 -3.91 18.95 10.72
C ALA A 105 -5.16 19.25 11.58
N GLY A 106 -5.88 20.30 11.20
CA GLY A 106 -7.15 20.70 11.81
C GLY A 106 -8.38 20.39 10.95
N SER A 107 -8.20 19.79 9.76
CA SER A 107 -9.29 19.34 8.89
C SER A 107 -8.83 18.20 8.00
N MET A 108 -9.77 17.41 7.49
CA MET A 108 -9.46 16.30 6.60
C MET A 108 -8.82 16.76 5.28
N TYR A 109 -9.19 17.95 4.79
CA TYR A 109 -8.58 18.53 3.60
C TYR A 109 -7.10 18.86 3.80
N GLN A 110 -6.77 19.47 4.94
CA GLN A 110 -5.38 19.74 5.31
C GLN A 110 -4.61 18.42 5.47
N LEU A 111 -5.19 17.44 6.15
CA LEU A 111 -4.58 16.13 6.34
C LEU A 111 -4.25 15.49 4.99
N ALA A 112 -5.19 15.45 4.05
CA ALA A 112 -4.95 14.89 2.72
C ALA A 112 -3.85 15.64 1.94
N GLY A 113 -3.82 16.97 2.01
CA GLY A 113 -2.74 17.77 1.42
C GLY A 113 -1.37 17.46 2.04
N PHE A 114 -1.30 17.32 3.37
CA PHE A 114 -0.08 16.94 4.08
C PHE A 114 0.32 15.49 3.81
N ARG A 115 -0.64 14.58 3.66
CA ARG A 115 -0.43 13.19 3.23
C ARG A 115 0.10 13.11 1.81
N ALA A 116 -0.37 13.98 0.91
CA ALA A 116 0.17 14.10 -0.44
C ALA A 116 1.67 14.47 -0.38
N LEU A 117 2.03 15.47 0.43
CA LEU A 117 3.44 15.86 0.66
C LEU A 117 4.25 14.72 1.29
N GLN A 118 3.71 14.06 2.32
CA GLN A 118 4.37 12.95 3.00
C GLN A 118 4.61 11.77 2.04
N GLY A 119 3.64 11.49 1.15
CA GLY A 119 3.74 10.44 0.13
C GLY A 119 4.87 10.67 -0.86
N ILE A 120 5.18 11.93 -1.22
CA ILE A 120 6.35 12.27 -2.04
C ILE A 120 7.64 11.77 -1.36
N GLY A 121 7.77 12.04 -0.06
CA GLY A 121 8.89 11.55 0.75
C GLY A 121 8.91 10.02 0.84
N GLY A 122 7.76 9.39 1.09
CA GLY A 122 7.62 7.93 1.21
C GLY A 122 8.00 7.17 -0.06
N GLY A 123 7.54 7.66 -1.21
CA GLY A 123 7.90 7.12 -2.52
C GLY A 123 9.41 7.21 -2.79
N GLY A 124 10.04 8.33 -2.38
CA GLY A 124 11.49 8.52 -2.44
C GLY A 124 12.25 7.58 -1.51
N LEU A 125 11.80 7.41 -0.26
CA LEU A 125 12.41 6.48 0.70
C LEU A 125 12.42 5.05 0.17
N MET A 126 11.29 4.57 -0.35
CA MET A 126 11.19 3.23 -0.92
C MET A 126 12.10 3.06 -2.14
N ALA A 127 12.07 4.00 -3.09
CA ALA A 127 12.85 3.89 -4.33
C ALA A 127 14.37 3.90 -4.07
N LEU A 128 14.81 4.89 -3.28
CA LEU A 128 16.22 5.14 -3.05
C LEU A 128 16.86 4.09 -2.16
N ALA A 129 16.12 3.54 -1.18
CA ALA A 129 16.66 2.51 -0.32
C ALA A 129 17.10 1.27 -1.12
N PHE A 130 16.29 0.83 -2.09
CA PHE A 130 16.66 -0.28 -2.99
C PHE A 130 17.73 0.10 -4.02
N ALA A 131 17.68 1.32 -4.57
CA ALA A 131 18.67 1.79 -5.54
C ALA A 131 20.07 1.88 -4.91
N ILE A 132 20.17 2.50 -3.73
CA ILE A 132 21.42 2.64 -2.99
C ILE A 132 21.98 1.28 -2.59
N MET A 133 21.13 0.38 -2.12
CA MET A 133 21.55 -0.98 -1.79
C MET A 133 22.15 -1.69 -3.02
N GLY A 134 21.59 -1.47 -4.21
CA GLY A 134 22.14 -1.99 -5.47
C GLY A 134 23.48 -1.38 -5.88
N ASP A 135 23.74 -0.13 -5.50
CA ASP A 135 24.98 0.57 -5.85
C ASP A 135 26.14 0.27 -4.89
N ILE A 136 25.85 -0.01 -3.61
CA ILE A 136 26.88 -0.23 -2.57
C ILE A 136 27.22 -1.70 -2.31
N LEU A 137 26.32 -2.63 -2.66
CA LEU A 137 26.50 -4.06 -2.37
C LEU A 137 26.80 -4.88 -3.62
N THR A 138 27.66 -5.89 -3.45
CA THR A 138 27.80 -6.97 -4.41
C THR A 138 26.48 -7.77 -4.54
N PRO A 139 26.23 -8.46 -5.67
CA PRO A 139 25.01 -9.24 -5.87
C PRO A 139 24.70 -10.22 -4.73
N GLU A 140 25.71 -10.87 -4.16
CA GLU A 140 25.59 -11.86 -3.10
C GLU A 140 25.16 -11.19 -1.77
N LEU A 141 25.82 -10.09 -1.41
CA LEU A 141 25.46 -9.31 -0.23
C LEU A 141 24.09 -8.66 -0.39
N ARG A 142 23.78 -8.14 -1.59
CA ARG A 142 22.47 -7.56 -1.91
C ARG A 142 21.35 -8.56 -1.64
N ALA A 143 21.48 -9.81 -2.10
CA ALA A 143 20.49 -10.85 -1.82
C ALA A 143 20.31 -11.08 -0.30
N ARG A 144 21.41 -11.11 0.47
CA ARG A 144 21.36 -11.26 1.94
C ARG A 144 20.69 -10.07 2.63
N TYR A 145 20.99 -8.83 2.22
CA TYR A 145 20.40 -7.63 2.81
C TYR A 145 18.95 -7.39 2.36
N GLN A 146 18.56 -7.84 1.16
CA GLN A 146 17.16 -7.83 0.71
C GLN A 146 16.23 -8.60 1.66
N VAL A 147 16.73 -9.69 2.27
CA VAL A 147 16.01 -10.44 3.31
C VAL A 147 15.78 -9.58 4.55
N TRP A 148 16.80 -8.83 4.99
CA TRP A 148 16.67 -7.92 6.14
C TRP A 148 15.73 -6.75 5.86
N PHE A 149 15.77 -6.15 4.67
CA PHE A 149 14.80 -5.13 4.25
C PHE A 149 13.37 -5.65 4.31
N SER A 150 13.16 -6.88 3.82
CA SER A 150 11.86 -7.55 3.87
C SER A 150 11.43 -7.84 5.32
N ALA A 151 12.37 -8.24 6.19
CA ALA A 151 12.11 -8.47 7.60
C ALA A 151 11.70 -7.18 8.34
N VAL A 152 12.39 -6.07 8.07
CA VAL A 152 12.04 -4.75 8.64
C VAL A 152 10.65 -4.31 8.20
N SER A 153 10.33 -4.49 6.91
CA SER A 153 8.98 -4.19 6.39
C SER A 153 7.91 -5.09 7.04
N ALA A 154 8.22 -6.37 7.27
CA ALA A 154 7.32 -7.29 7.96
C ALA A 154 7.11 -6.91 9.43
N ILE A 155 8.19 -6.53 10.15
CA ILE A 155 8.11 -6.04 11.53
C ILE A 155 7.25 -4.78 11.59
N ALA A 156 7.47 -3.83 10.68
CA ALA A 156 6.64 -2.63 10.58
C ALA A 156 5.17 -2.98 10.32
N GLY A 157 4.89 -3.98 9.46
CA GLY A 157 3.53 -4.47 9.22
C GLY A 157 2.87 -5.13 10.43
N VAL A 158 3.62 -5.92 11.22
CA VAL A 158 3.09 -6.57 12.43
C VAL A 158 2.87 -5.55 13.55
N ALA A 159 3.85 -4.68 13.78
CA ALA A 159 3.81 -3.72 14.88
C ALA A 159 2.90 -2.53 14.58
N GLY A 160 2.77 -2.13 13.31
CA GLY A 160 2.06 -0.92 12.91
C GLY A 160 0.59 -0.92 13.28
N ALA A 161 -0.14 -2.01 13.07
CA ALA A 161 -1.58 -2.02 13.32
C ALA A 161 -1.93 -1.93 14.83
N PRO A 162 -1.27 -2.71 15.72
CA PRO A 162 -1.46 -2.53 17.17
C PRO A 162 -1.00 -1.16 17.67
N VAL A 163 0.12 -0.63 17.16
CA VAL A 163 0.62 0.71 17.57
C VAL A 163 -0.35 1.80 17.12
N GLY A 164 -0.88 1.72 15.90
CA GLY A 164 -1.90 2.64 15.41
C GLY A 164 -3.22 2.54 16.19
N GLY A 165 -3.64 1.32 16.54
CA GLY A 165 -4.80 1.09 17.41
C GLY A 165 -4.61 1.67 18.82
N LEU A 166 -3.41 1.55 19.38
CA LEU A 166 -3.04 2.13 20.68
C LEU A 166 -3.11 3.67 20.65
N PHE A 167 -2.56 4.30 19.61
CA PHE A 167 -2.62 5.75 19.45
C PHE A 167 -4.05 6.24 19.21
N ALA A 168 -4.81 5.53 18.39
CA ALA A 168 -6.20 5.85 18.11
C ALA A 168 -7.14 5.66 19.30
N GLY A 169 -6.79 4.78 20.25
CA GLY A 169 -7.58 4.53 21.46
C GLY A 169 -7.20 5.40 22.67
N ALA A 170 -6.17 6.24 22.57
CA ALA A 170 -5.72 7.09 23.66
C ALA A 170 -6.32 8.50 23.53
N ASP A 171 -7.09 8.95 24.54
CA ASP A 171 -7.68 10.29 24.52
C ASP A 171 -6.61 11.38 24.44
N THR A 172 -5.59 11.29 25.31
CA THR A 172 -4.43 12.18 25.29
C THR A 172 -3.16 11.40 25.55
N LEU A 173 -2.10 11.71 24.81
CA LEU A 173 -0.77 11.17 24.99
C LEU A 173 0.25 12.32 25.00
N LEU A 174 0.96 12.48 26.12
CA LEU A 174 1.92 13.57 26.34
C LEU A 174 1.33 14.98 26.08
N GLY A 175 0.04 15.17 26.39
CA GLY A 175 -0.66 16.46 26.23
C GLY A 175 -1.14 16.77 24.80
N ILE A 176 -1.11 15.78 23.91
CA ILE A 176 -1.57 15.87 22.52
C ILE A 176 -2.59 14.76 22.27
N ASP A 177 -3.60 15.00 21.45
CA ASP A 177 -4.59 13.99 21.03
C ASP A 177 -3.89 12.71 20.53
N GLY A 178 -4.34 11.54 20.99
CA GLY A 178 -3.61 10.28 20.76
C GLY A 178 -3.40 9.96 19.29
N TRP A 179 -4.39 10.21 18.42
CA TRP A 179 -4.27 9.92 16.99
C TRP A 179 -3.14 10.70 16.31
N ARG A 180 -2.76 11.89 16.81
CA ARG A 180 -1.69 12.69 16.20
C ARG A 180 -0.34 11.96 16.30
N TRP A 181 -0.17 11.11 17.31
CA TRP A 181 1.00 10.24 17.44
C TRP A 181 1.12 9.20 16.35
N ALA A 182 0.04 8.89 15.63
CA ALA A 182 0.09 8.09 14.40
C ALA A 182 1.09 8.67 13.39
N PHE A 183 1.22 10.00 13.36
CA PHE A 183 2.17 10.71 12.51
C PHE A 183 3.44 11.14 13.26
N LEU A 184 3.31 11.59 14.51
CA LEU A 184 4.44 12.13 15.27
C LEU A 184 5.47 11.06 15.66
N ILE A 185 5.10 9.77 15.75
CA ILE A 185 6.07 8.68 15.96
C ILE A 185 7.13 8.61 14.85
N ASN A 186 6.80 9.10 13.65
CA ASN A 186 7.73 9.13 12.54
C ASN A 186 8.89 10.12 12.77
N LEU A 187 8.66 11.20 13.53
CA LEU A 187 9.67 12.23 13.78
C LEU A 187 10.92 11.68 14.48
N PRO A 188 10.85 11.05 15.67
CA PRO A 188 12.05 10.54 16.33
C PRO A 188 12.76 9.50 15.47
N ILE A 189 12.03 8.58 14.84
CA ILE A 189 12.61 7.52 13.99
C ILE A 189 13.31 8.13 12.77
N GLY A 190 12.66 9.07 12.09
CA GLY A 190 13.21 9.72 10.90
C GLY A 190 14.36 10.67 11.23
N ILE A 191 14.36 11.36 12.37
CA ILE A 191 15.50 12.17 12.82
C ILE A 191 16.72 11.26 13.07
N ILE A 192 16.53 10.12 13.73
CA ILE A 192 17.60 9.13 13.91
C ILE A 192 18.12 8.66 12.55
N ALA A 193 17.22 8.31 11.62
CA ALA A 193 17.61 7.90 10.26
C ALA A 193 18.39 9.00 9.53
N LEU A 194 17.94 10.27 9.63
CA LEU A 194 18.57 11.43 9.02
C LEU A 194 19.98 11.64 9.58
N VAL A 195 20.15 11.58 10.91
CA VAL A 195 21.45 11.72 11.58
C VAL A 195 22.40 10.60 11.17
N VAL A 196 21.93 9.35 11.17
CA VAL A 196 22.74 8.19 10.75
C VAL A 196 23.20 8.33 9.30
N VAL A 197 22.30 8.68 8.39
CA VAL A 197 22.63 8.91 6.97
C VAL A 197 23.57 10.10 6.80
N HIS A 198 23.32 11.21 7.50
CA HIS A 198 24.14 12.41 7.39
C HIS A 198 25.59 12.12 7.79
N LEU A 199 25.79 11.47 8.95
CA LEU A 199 27.10 11.21 9.53
C LEU A 199 27.86 10.04 8.89
N LYS A 200 27.15 8.99 8.43
CA LYS A 200 27.79 7.72 8.03
C LYS A 200 27.75 7.45 6.53
N PHE A 201 26.93 8.16 5.78
CA PHE A 201 26.87 7.99 4.33
C PHE A 201 27.98 8.81 3.67
N THR A 202 29.12 8.18 3.43
CA THR A 202 30.22 8.74 2.64
C THR A 202 30.38 7.89 1.39
N MET A 203 29.68 8.27 0.31
CA MET A 203 29.81 7.63 -0.98
C MET A 203 30.25 8.66 -2.01
N PRO A 204 31.30 8.40 -2.80
CA PRO A 204 31.68 9.29 -3.89
C PRO A 204 30.53 9.37 -4.89
N ALA A 205 30.12 10.59 -5.23
CA ALA A 205 29.04 10.82 -6.19
C ALA A 205 29.52 10.42 -7.59
N LYS A 206 29.27 9.18 -8.01
CA LYS A 206 29.41 8.79 -9.41
C LYS A 206 28.22 9.36 -10.17
N ARG A 207 28.40 10.55 -10.76
CA ARG A 207 27.45 11.09 -11.74
C ARG A 207 27.43 10.16 -12.95
N ARG A 208 26.28 9.57 -13.25
CA ARG A 208 26.01 9.01 -14.57
C ARG A 208 25.36 10.07 -15.42
N GLU A 209 25.92 10.34 -16.60
CA GLU A 209 25.28 11.19 -17.60
C GLU A 209 24.10 10.43 -18.23
N GLN A 210 22.92 10.56 -17.62
CA GLN A 210 21.66 10.09 -18.22
C GLN A 210 20.69 11.27 -18.36
N ARG A 211 19.96 11.31 -19.49
CA ARG A 211 18.92 12.31 -19.73
C ARG A 211 17.70 11.98 -18.85
N ILE A 212 17.22 12.95 -18.06
CA ILE A 212 15.96 12.78 -17.32
C ILE A 212 14.78 13.12 -18.21
N ASP A 213 13.76 12.26 -18.16
CA ASP A 213 12.43 12.60 -18.65
C ASP A 213 11.63 13.45 -17.65
N TYR A 214 12.03 14.72 -17.48
CA TYR A 214 11.26 15.67 -16.65
C TYR A 214 9.87 15.93 -17.23
N VAL A 215 9.75 15.85 -18.56
CA VAL A 215 8.52 16.08 -19.30
C VAL A 215 7.54 14.92 -19.07
N GLY A 216 8.01 13.69 -19.16
CA GLY A 216 7.24 12.48 -18.84
C GLY A 216 6.78 12.47 -17.39
N ALA A 217 7.66 12.84 -16.45
CA ALA A 217 7.26 12.98 -15.05
C ALA A 217 6.16 14.03 -14.83
N ALA A 218 6.25 15.19 -15.50
CA ALA A 218 5.22 16.21 -15.45
C ALA A 218 3.88 15.71 -16.04
N TRP A 219 3.92 15.01 -17.17
CA TRP A 219 2.71 14.42 -17.76
C TRP A 219 2.09 13.33 -16.90
N LEU A 220 2.90 12.57 -16.18
CA LEU A 220 2.41 11.58 -15.22
C LEU A 220 1.65 12.23 -14.05
N ILE A 221 2.13 13.38 -13.55
CA ILE A 221 1.41 14.17 -12.54
C ILE A 221 0.09 14.70 -13.11
N VAL A 222 0.11 15.24 -14.33
CA VAL A 222 -1.10 15.72 -15.04
C VAL A 222 -2.07 14.58 -15.35
N CYS A 223 -1.59 13.35 -15.52
CA CYS A 223 -2.43 12.18 -15.70
C CYS A 223 -3.15 11.78 -14.41
N LEU A 224 -2.39 11.58 -13.33
CA LEU A 224 -2.90 10.95 -12.11
C LEU A 224 -3.57 11.94 -11.15
N GLY A 225 -3.12 13.20 -11.11
CA GLY A 225 -3.67 14.23 -10.22
C GLY A 225 -5.16 14.51 -10.46
N PRO A 226 -5.57 14.90 -11.69
CA PRO A 226 -6.98 15.15 -12.02
C PRO A 226 -7.87 13.92 -11.81
N TRP A 227 -7.39 12.73 -12.17
CA TRP A 227 -8.16 11.49 -11.97
C TRP A 227 -8.36 11.16 -10.50
N LEU A 228 -7.36 11.40 -9.65
CA LEU A 228 -7.51 11.29 -8.20
C LEU A 228 -8.59 12.24 -7.69
N VAL A 229 -8.55 13.52 -8.09
CA VAL A 229 -9.54 14.52 -7.66
C VAL A 229 -10.95 14.13 -8.09
N VAL A 230 -11.14 13.70 -9.33
CA VAL A 230 -12.44 13.23 -9.83
C VAL A 230 -12.93 11.98 -9.11
N SER A 231 -12.04 11.06 -8.78
CA SER A 231 -12.43 9.82 -8.09
C SER A 231 -13.01 10.09 -6.71
N GLU A 232 -12.61 11.18 -6.06
CA GLU A 232 -13.09 11.58 -4.73
C GLU A 232 -14.30 12.52 -4.83
N GLU A 233 -14.14 13.64 -5.52
CA GLU A 233 -15.12 14.74 -5.56
C GLU A 233 -16.18 14.55 -6.66
N GLY A 234 -16.01 13.58 -7.56
CA GLY A 234 -16.94 13.30 -8.65
C GLY A 234 -18.36 12.99 -8.17
N ARG A 235 -18.52 12.47 -6.94
CA ARG A 235 -19.82 12.28 -6.29
C ARG A 235 -20.49 13.61 -5.90
N HIS A 236 -19.73 14.56 -5.36
CA HIS A 236 -20.22 15.87 -4.92
C HIS A 236 -20.52 16.78 -6.11
N TRP A 237 -19.64 16.79 -7.11
CA TRP A 237 -19.81 17.62 -8.31
C TRP A 237 -20.77 17.00 -9.32
N GLY A 238 -21.02 15.70 -9.23
CA GLY A 238 -21.73 14.92 -10.22
C GLY A 238 -20.80 14.48 -11.36
N TRP A 239 -20.94 13.22 -11.76
CA TRP A 239 -20.09 12.60 -12.79
C TRP A 239 -20.22 13.25 -14.17
N GLY A 240 -21.38 13.87 -14.47
CA GLY A 240 -21.63 14.61 -15.72
C GLY A 240 -21.27 16.09 -15.68
N SER A 241 -20.76 16.61 -14.55
CA SER A 241 -20.42 18.04 -14.43
C SER A 241 -19.30 18.43 -15.41
N PRO A 242 -19.36 19.63 -16.01
CA PRO A 242 -18.28 20.15 -16.86
C PRO A 242 -16.92 20.12 -16.17
N LEU A 243 -16.88 20.36 -14.85
CA LEU A 243 -15.64 20.30 -14.06
C LEU A 243 -15.07 18.88 -14.04
N THR A 244 -15.90 17.90 -13.68
CA THR A 244 -15.52 16.47 -13.66
C THR A 244 -15.02 16.00 -15.02
N LEU A 245 -15.75 16.31 -16.09
CA LEU A 245 -15.37 15.96 -17.46
C LEU A 245 -14.07 16.65 -17.90
N SER A 246 -13.87 17.91 -17.53
CA SER A 246 -12.63 18.64 -17.85
C SER A 246 -11.40 18.04 -17.19
N LEU A 247 -11.52 17.59 -15.93
CA LEU A 247 -10.43 16.93 -15.20
C LEU A 247 -10.15 15.53 -15.73
N LEU A 248 -11.18 14.75 -16.06
CA LEU A 248 -11.03 13.45 -16.73
C LEU A 248 -10.32 13.61 -18.08
N LEU A 249 -10.72 14.59 -18.87
CA LEU A 249 -10.10 14.91 -20.16
C LEU A 249 -8.65 15.36 -19.99
N THR A 250 -8.38 16.20 -18.99
CA THR A 250 -7.01 16.65 -18.66
C THR A 250 -6.11 15.47 -18.31
N GLY A 251 -6.60 14.55 -17.47
CA GLY A 251 -5.86 13.33 -17.15
C GLY A 251 -5.65 12.42 -18.36
N LEU A 252 -6.65 12.30 -19.25
CA LEU A 252 -6.52 11.55 -20.50
C LEU A 252 -5.48 12.17 -21.43
N VAL A 253 -5.46 13.50 -21.57
CA VAL A 253 -4.44 14.23 -22.33
C VAL A 253 -3.06 14.00 -21.70
N GLY A 254 -2.96 14.06 -20.37
CA GLY A 254 -1.75 13.73 -19.63
C GLY A 254 -1.24 12.32 -19.93
N LEU A 255 -2.12 11.31 -19.97
CA LEU A 255 -1.77 9.94 -20.33
C LEU A 255 -1.23 9.84 -21.76
N VAL A 256 -1.91 10.46 -22.73
CA VAL A 256 -1.49 10.45 -24.15
C VAL A 256 -0.12 11.10 -24.30
N LEU A 257 0.10 12.23 -23.65
CA LEU A 257 1.36 12.96 -23.72
C LEU A 257 2.48 12.26 -22.96
N PHE A 258 2.18 11.60 -21.84
CA PHE A 258 3.12 10.71 -21.14
C PHE A 258 3.58 9.57 -22.06
N LEU A 259 2.64 8.84 -22.67
CA LEU A 259 2.97 7.75 -23.59
C LEU A 259 3.73 8.23 -24.83
N ALA A 260 3.39 9.40 -25.37
CA ALA A 260 4.10 10.01 -26.49
C ALA A 260 5.54 10.39 -26.11
N THR A 261 5.75 10.92 -24.90
CA THR A 261 7.07 11.31 -24.40
C THR A 261 7.95 10.09 -24.12
N GLU A 262 7.40 9.08 -23.44
CA GLU A 262 8.09 7.81 -23.17
C GLU A 262 8.48 7.09 -24.48
N ARG A 263 7.61 7.10 -25.50
CA ARG A 263 7.94 6.57 -26.84
C ARG A 263 9.11 7.30 -27.50
N ARG A 264 9.18 8.62 -27.33
CA ARG A 264 10.27 9.45 -27.90
C ARG A 264 11.58 9.29 -27.14
N MET A 265 11.52 9.08 -25.82
CA MET A 265 12.68 8.93 -24.94
C MET A 265 13.35 7.55 -25.03
N ALA A 266 12.64 6.53 -25.51
CA ALA A 266 13.17 5.16 -25.71
C ALA A 266 13.84 4.58 -24.44
N ASP A 267 15.14 4.31 -24.47
CA ASP A 267 15.86 3.75 -23.31
C ASP A 267 16.10 4.76 -22.19
N ALA A 268 15.99 6.06 -22.48
CA ALA A 268 16.05 7.11 -21.47
C ALA A 268 14.69 7.35 -20.79
N ALA A 269 13.63 6.63 -21.20
CA ALA A 269 12.28 6.77 -20.65
C ALA A 269 12.18 6.21 -19.23
N VAL A 270 11.23 6.66 -18.42
CA VAL A 270 11.08 6.20 -17.02
C VAL A 270 10.70 4.72 -16.99
N ILE A 271 9.84 4.30 -17.92
CA ILE A 271 9.44 2.91 -18.12
C ILE A 271 9.59 2.58 -19.61
N PRO A 272 10.78 2.10 -20.04
CA PRO A 272 11.05 1.75 -21.43
C PRO A 272 9.98 0.83 -22.01
N LEU A 273 9.21 1.34 -22.98
CA LEU A 273 8.08 0.62 -23.56
C LEU A 273 8.49 -0.68 -24.28
N ARG A 274 9.77 -0.84 -24.62
CA ARG A 274 10.32 -2.09 -25.15
C ARG A 274 10.11 -3.28 -24.23
N LEU A 275 10.07 -3.07 -22.90
CA LEU A 275 9.85 -4.13 -21.92
C LEU A 275 8.47 -4.77 -22.06
N PHE A 276 7.46 -4.00 -22.48
CA PHE A 276 6.10 -4.51 -22.72
C PHE A 276 5.96 -5.38 -23.97
N ARG A 277 6.98 -5.44 -24.83
CA ARG A 277 7.01 -6.44 -25.93
C ARG A 277 7.18 -7.85 -25.37
N ASN A 278 7.76 -8.00 -24.18
CA ASN A 278 7.78 -9.27 -23.48
C ASN A 278 6.41 -9.54 -22.85
N ARG A 279 5.74 -10.59 -23.34
CA ARG A 279 4.43 -11.02 -22.84
C ARG A 279 4.41 -11.26 -21.32
N LEU A 280 5.47 -11.85 -20.75
CA LEU A 280 5.55 -12.08 -19.31
C LEU A 280 5.58 -10.76 -18.54
N PHE A 281 6.37 -9.79 -19.00
CA PHE A 281 6.43 -8.47 -18.37
C PHE A 281 5.08 -7.75 -18.38
N SER A 282 4.37 -7.77 -19.52
CA SER A 282 3.05 -7.14 -19.66
C SER A 282 1.98 -7.82 -18.82
N VAL A 283 1.91 -9.15 -18.83
CA VAL A 283 0.93 -9.91 -18.04
C VAL A 283 1.15 -9.72 -16.54
N ILE A 284 2.40 -9.72 -16.08
CA ILE A 284 2.68 -9.54 -14.65
C ILE A 284 2.42 -8.12 -14.17
N ASN A 285 2.75 -7.09 -14.96
CA ASN A 285 2.39 -5.73 -14.60
C ASN A 285 0.86 -5.51 -14.64
N GLY A 286 0.15 -6.12 -15.60
CA GLY A 286 -1.32 -6.14 -15.59
C GLY A 286 -1.87 -6.83 -14.33
N ALA A 287 -1.28 -7.96 -13.93
CA ALA A 287 -1.62 -8.63 -12.67
C ALA A 287 -1.33 -7.74 -11.45
N ASN A 288 -0.22 -6.99 -11.43
CA ASN A 288 0.10 -6.05 -10.34
C ASN A 288 -0.95 -4.95 -10.20
N VAL A 289 -1.48 -4.40 -11.30
CA VAL A 289 -2.60 -3.45 -11.25
C VAL A 289 -3.82 -4.10 -10.60
N ILE A 290 -4.21 -5.30 -11.03
CA ILE A 290 -5.39 -6.01 -10.51
C ILE A 290 -5.21 -6.37 -9.02
N ILE A 291 -4.04 -6.90 -8.65
CA ILE A 291 -3.68 -7.18 -7.25
C ILE A 291 -3.75 -5.87 -6.45
N GLY A 292 -3.25 -4.77 -7.01
CA GLY A 292 -3.33 -3.44 -6.42
C GLY A 292 -4.78 -3.08 -6.08
N ILE A 293 -5.67 -3.15 -7.07
CA ILE A 293 -7.10 -2.81 -6.94
C ILE A 293 -7.76 -3.70 -5.87
N GLY A 294 -7.64 -5.02 -6.00
CA GLY A 294 -8.32 -5.96 -5.12
C GLY A 294 -7.80 -5.92 -3.68
N VAL A 295 -6.48 -5.89 -3.49
CA VAL A 295 -5.86 -5.97 -2.15
C VAL A 295 -5.95 -4.65 -1.42
N PHE A 296 -5.42 -3.55 -1.97
CA PHE A 296 -5.41 -2.26 -1.27
C PHE A 296 -6.80 -1.63 -1.20
N GLY A 297 -7.63 -1.87 -2.22
CA GLY A 297 -9.04 -1.50 -2.18
C GLY A 297 -9.77 -2.19 -1.04
N SER A 298 -9.57 -3.49 -0.82
CA SER A 298 -10.29 -4.23 0.23
C SER A 298 -9.66 -4.07 1.62
N LEU A 299 -8.35 -3.81 1.71
CA LEU A 299 -7.61 -3.79 2.98
C LEU A 299 -8.04 -2.66 3.92
N ILE A 300 -8.46 -1.52 3.36
CA ILE A 300 -8.97 -0.39 4.15
C ILE A 300 -10.28 -0.72 4.89
N PHE A 301 -11.05 -1.70 4.37
CA PHE A 301 -12.32 -2.11 4.95
C PHE A 301 -12.18 -3.10 6.11
N LEU A 302 -11.03 -3.76 6.27
CA LEU A 302 -10.83 -4.70 7.38
C LEU A 302 -10.88 -4.00 8.75
N PRO A 303 -10.10 -2.93 9.01
CA PRO A 303 -10.22 -2.16 10.24
C PRO A 303 -11.63 -1.61 10.43
N LEU A 304 -12.22 -1.05 9.37
CA LEU A 304 -13.58 -0.50 9.40
C LEU A 304 -14.62 -1.57 9.77
N TYR A 305 -14.51 -2.78 9.23
CA TYR A 305 -15.46 -3.87 9.49
C TYR A 305 -15.36 -4.33 10.96
N LEU A 306 -14.14 -4.46 11.47
CA LEU A 306 -13.92 -4.83 12.87
C LEU A 306 -14.48 -3.77 13.83
N GLN A 307 -14.33 -2.49 13.47
CA GLN A 307 -14.73 -1.38 14.33
C GLN A 307 -16.22 -1.01 14.21
N LEU A 308 -16.79 -1.00 13.00
CA LEU A 308 -18.19 -0.62 12.74
C LEU A 308 -19.16 -1.80 12.85
N VAL A 309 -18.80 -2.98 12.34
CA VAL A 309 -19.70 -4.15 12.30
C VAL A 309 -19.52 -5.04 13.52
N LYS A 310 -18.28 -5.25 13.97
CA LYS A 310 -17.97 -6.08 15.15
C LYS A 310 -17.82 -5.31 16.46
N GLY A 311 -17.91 -3.97 16.42
CA GLY A 311 -17.83 -3.11 17.60
C GLY A 311 -16.51 -3.23 18.38
N GLN A 312 -15.43 -3.69 17.73
CA GLN A 312 -14.12 -3.81 18.36
C GLN A 312 -13.52 -2.41 18.56
N THR A 313 -12.78 -2.24 19.65
CA THR A 313 -11.96 -1.04 19.85
C THR A 313 -10.86 -0.95 18.79
N PRO A 314 -10.31 0.24 18.49
CA PRO A 314 -9.18 0.39 17.57
C PRO A 314 -7.98 -0.50 17.95
N GLY A 315 -7.71 -0.67 19.25
CA GLY A 315 -6.67 -1.57 19.76
C GLY A 315 -6.93 -3.04 19.43
N GLU A 316 -8.14 -3.54 19.69
CA GLU A 316 -8.51 -4.92 19.38
C GLU A 316 -8.52 -5.20 17.87
N ALA A 317 -9.04 -4.26 17.08
CA ALA A 317 -9.00 -4.34 15.63
C ALA A 317 -7.55 -4.40 15.12
N GLY A 318 -6.66 -3.56 15.67
CA GLY A 318 -5.23 -3.57 15.39
C GLY A 318 -4.55 -4.91 15.72
N LEU A 319 -4.92 -5.55 16.83
CA LEU A 319 -4.43 -6.87 17.21
C LEU A 319 -4.89 -7.96 16.23
N MET A 320 -6.14 -7.92 15.75
CA MET A 320 -6.62 -8.87 14.75
C MET A 320 -5.89 -8.74 13.41
N LEU A 321 -5.46 -7.55 13.01
CA LEU A 321 -4.71 -7.34 11.78
C LEU A 321 -3.31 -7.99 11.80
N ILE A 322 -2.78 -8.37 12.98
CA ILE A 322 -1.57 -9.20 13.08
C ILE A 322 -1.76 -10.53 12.34
N LEU A 323 -2.96 -11.11 12.35
CA LEU A 323 -3.27 -12.35 11.63
C LEU A 323 -3.03 -12.21 10.12
N GLN A 324 -3.31 -11.04 9.55
CA GLN A 324 -3.06 -10.76 8.14
C GLN A 324 -1.57 -10.82 7.86
N THR A 325 -0.77 -10.11 8.67
CA THR A 325 0.68 -10.08 8.51
C THR A 325 1.30 -11.45 8.76
N ALA A 326 0.76 -12.24 9.70
CA ALA A 326 1.14 -13.63 9.91
C ALA A 326 0.87 -14.48 8.66
N GLY A 327 -0.28 -14.32 8.01
CA GLY A 327 -0.60 -14.95 6.73
C GLY A 327 0.41 -14.59 5.64
N VAL A 328 0.72 -13.30 5.49
CA VAL A 328 1.71 -12.81 4.52
C VAL A 328 3.09 -13.44 4.79
N LEU A 329 3.55 -13.42 6.04
CA LEU A 329 4.90 -13.86 6.39
C LEU A 329 5.07 -15.38 6.26
N THR A 330 4.10 -16.15 6.72
CA THR A 330 4.13 -17.63 6.67
C THR A 330 4.15 -18.15 5.24
N THR A 331 3.33 -17.58 4.36
CA THR A 331 3.30 -17.93 2.93
C THR A 331 4.50 -17.40 2.16
N SER A 332 4.87 -16.12 2.34
CA SER A 332 6.01 -15.53 1.64
C SER A 332 7.30 -16.30 1.92
N ARG A 333 7.55 -16.68 3.18
CA ARG A 333 8.78 -17.42 3.56
C ARG A 333 8.80 -18.84 2.98
N SER A 334 7.65 -19.52 3.03
CA SER A 334 7.52 -20.92 2.63
C SER A 334 7.55 -21.08 1.11
N LEU A 335 6.80 -20.24 0.39
CA LEU A 335 6.61 -20.39 -1.05
C LEU A 335 7.76 -19.77 -1.86
N SER A 336 8.43 -18.71 -1.37
CA SER A 336 9.52 -18.07 -2.14
C SER A 336 10.65 -19.03 -2.51
N LYS A 337 11.00 -19.97 -1.62
CA LYS A 337 12.03 -21.00 -1.90
C LYS A 337 11.58 -21.98 -2.98
N VAL A 338 10.30 -22.38 -2.93
CA VAL A 338 9.72 -23.34 -3.88
C VAL A 338 9.52 -22.69 -5.25
N ILE A 339 9.09 -21.43 -5.29
CA ILE A 339 8.94 -20.62 -6.51
C ILE A 339 10.29 -20.52 -7.23
N ASN A 340 11.35 -20.14 -6.53
CA ASN A 340 12.69 -20.01 -7.11
C ASN A 340 13.23 -21.33 -7.66
N ARG A 341 12.94 -22.46 -7.01
CA ARG A 341 13.38 -23.78 -7.49
C ARG A 341 12.54 -24.32 -8.65
N SER A 342 11.24 -24.03 -8.67
CA SER A 342 10.31 -24.64 -9.64
C SER A 342 10.13 -23.82 -10.92
N GLY A 343 10.34 -22.50 -10.88
CA GLY A 343 10.08 -21.60 -12.01
C GLY A 343 8.60 -21.54 -12.46
N ARG A 344 7.67 -22.05 -11.65
CA ARG A 344 6.24 -22.21 -11.99
C ARG A 344 5.40 -21.00 -11.58
N TYR A 345 5.74 -19.80 -12.05
CA TYR A 345 5.07 -18.55 -11.65
C TYR A 345 3.55 -18.59 -11.83
N ARG A 346 3.05 -19.14 -12.94
CA ARG A 346 1.61 -19.28 -13.20
C ARG A 346 0.86 -20.01 -12.10
N ALA A 347 1.37 -21.15 -11.63
CA ALA A 347 0.68 -21.96 -10.64
C ALA A 347 0.56 -21.24 -9.29
N PHE A 348 1.64 -20.58 -8.85
CA PHE A 348 1.64 -19.84 -7.60
C PHE A 348 0.80 -18.56 -7.68
N LEU A 349 0.81 -17.86 -8.81
CA LEU A 349 -0.02 -16.67 -8.97
C LEU A 349 -1.52 -17.03 -9.00
N LEU A 350 -1.89 -18.11 -9.67
CA LEU A 350 -3.26 -18.65 -9.62
C LEU A 350 -3.65 -19.02 -8.19
N LEU A 351 -2.79 -19.73 -7.45
CA LEU A 351 -3.05 -20.06 -6.04
C LEU A 351 -3.25 -18.80 -5.19
N GLY A 352 -2.34 -17.83 -5.29
CA GLY A 352 -2.41 -16.59 -4.51
C GLY A 352 -3.68 -15.80 -4.81
N MET A 353 -3.98 -15.55 -6.08
CA MET A 353 -5.18 -14.81 -6.49
C MET A 353 -6.47 -15.55 -6.15
N GLY A 354 -6.48 -16.88 -6.27
CA GLY A 354 -7.61 -17.72 -5.88
C GLY A 354 -7.88 -17.67 -4.38
N VAL A 355 -6.82 -17.70 -3.56
CA VAL A 355 -6.95 -17.56 -2.09
C VAL A 355 -7.45 -16.16 -1.72
N VAL A 356 -6.90 -15.08 -2.31
CA VAL A 356 -7.40 -13.72 -2.03
C VAL A 356 -8.86 -13.60 -2.45
N SER A 357 -9.22 -14.04 -3.67
CA SER A 357 -10.58 -13.97 -4.18
C SER A 357 -11.56 -14.77 -3.31
N GLY A 358 -11.21 -16.01 -2.94
CA GLY A 358 -12.00 -16.85 -2.05
C GLY A 358 -12.20 -16.23 -0.67
N SER A 359 -11.15 -15.63 -0.08
CA SER A 359 -11.27 -14.90 1.18
C SER A 359 -12.22 -13.72 1.08
N LEU A 360 -12.15 -12.93 0.00
CA LEU A 360 -13.04 -11.78 -0.21
C LEU A 360 -14.50 -12.22 -0.41
N PHE A 361 -14.76 -13.30 -1.15
CA PHE A 361 -16.12 -13.85 -1.24
C PHE A 361 -16.63 -14.39 0.09
N ALA A 362 -15.76 -15.02 0.89
CA ALA A 362 -16.12 -15.46 2.23
C ALA A 362 -16.41 -14.28 3.17
N PHE A 363 -15.65 -13.17 3.07
CA PHE A 363 -15.94 -11.93 3.78
C PHE A 363 -17.30 -11.35 3.42
N ALA A 364 -17.65 -11.36 2.12
CA ALA A 364 -18.95 -10.91 1.66
C ALA A 364 -20.14 -11.76 2.14
N ALA A 365 -19.88 -13.00 2.56
CA ALA A 365 -20.89 -13.90 3.13
C ALA A 365 -20.96 -13.82 4.66
N LEU A 366 -20.14 -12.99 5.30
CA LEU A 366 -20.20 -12.81 6.75
C LEU A 366 -21.41 -11.98 7.15
N ASP A 367 -21.96 -12.36 8.29
CA ASP A 367 -23.02 -11.62 8.97
C ASP A 367 -22.51 -11.00 10.28
N GLN A 368 -23.27 -10.05 10.85
CA GLN A 368 -22.98 -9.40 12.12
C GLN A 368 -22.81 -10.43 13.25
N GLY A 369 -23.57 -11.53 13.23
CA GLY A 369 -23.46 -12.63 14.19
C GLY A 369 -22.25 -13.57 13.99
N SER A 370 -21.47 -13.41 12.92
CA SER A 370 -20.35 -14.32 12.63
C SER A 370 -19.27 -14.29 13.72
N PRO A 371 -18.77 -15.44 14.18
CA PRO A 371 -17.85 -15.49 15.31
C PRO A 371 -16.46 -14.93 14.95
N LEU A 372 -15.79 -14.33 15.93
CA LEU A 372 -14.53 -13.61 15.72
C LEU A 372 -13.39 -14.51 15.20
N TRP A 373 -13.36 -15.79 15.57
CA TRP A 373 -12.36 -16.74 15.08
C TRP A 373 -12.46 -16.98 13.56
N LEU A 374 -13.67 -16.96 13.01
CA LEU A 374 -13.92 -17.09 11.57
C LEU A 374 -13.41 -15.84 10.85
N VAL A 375 -13.71 -14.66 11.37
CA VAL A 375 -13.17 -13.39 10.87
C VAL A 375 -11.65 -13.42 10.88
N GLY A 376 -11.03 -13.83 12.00
CA GLY A 376 -9.58 -13.94 12.12
C GLY A 376 -8.95 -14.93 11.12
N THR A 377 -9.61 -16.04 10.84
CA THR A 377 -9.15 -17.01 9.84
C THR A 377 -9.22 -16.43 8.43
N LEU A 378 -10.28 -15.69 8.08
CA LEU A 378 -10.38 -15.02 6.79
C LEU A 378 -9.35 -13.90 6.63
N ILE A 379 -9.08 -13.12 7.69
CA ILE A 379 -7.99 -12.13 7.73
C ILE A 379 -6.64 -12.81 7.44
N TYR A 380 -6.37 -13.95 8.10
CA TYR A 380 -5.16 -14.74 7.87
C TYR A 380 -5.08 -15.25 6.43
N LEU A 381 -6.16 -15.83 5.89
CA LEU A 381 -6.20 -16.35 4.52
C LEU A 381 -6.03 -15.25 3.48
N LEU A 382 -6.64 -14.08 3.68
CA LEU A 382 -6.43 -12.91 2.84
C LEU A 382 -4.93 -12.54 2.82
N GLY A 383 -4.31 -12.44 4.00
CA GLY A 383 -2.87 -12.21 4.13
C GLY A 383 -2.01 -13.29 3.47
N ALA A 384 -2.40 -14.56 3.62
CA ALA A 384 -1.74 -15.70 2.98
C ALA A 384 -1.75 -15.57 1.45
N GLY A 385 -2.89 -15.23 0.84
CA GLY A 385 -2.98 -15.00 -0.59
C GLY A 385 -2.09 -13.84 -1.07
N VAL A 386 -2.04 -12.74 -0.30
CA VAL A 386 -1.17 -11.58 -0.58
C VAL A 386 0.31 -11.97 -0.50
N GLY A 387 0.71 -12.74 0.52
CA GLY A 387 2.08 -13.24 0.69
C GLY A 387 2.52 -14.24 -0.38
N ILE A 388 1.60 -14.79 -1.16
CA ILE A 388 1.92 -15.54 -2.37
C ILE A 388 2.08 -14.60 -3.56
N CYS A 389 1.14 -13.67 -3.76
CA CYS A 389 1.12 -12.80 -4.93
C CYS A 389 2.36 -11.91 -5.02
N PHE A 390 2.71 -11.19 -3.94
CA PHE A 390 3.76 -10.18 -3.98
C PHE A 390 5.15 -10.73 -4.35
N PRO A 391 5.65 -11.81 -3.72
CA PRO A 391 6.95 -12.36 -4.10
C PRO A 391 6.94 -12.97 -5.51
N VAL A 392 5.83 -13.63 -5.91
CA VAL A 392 5.73 -14.28 -7.24
C VAL A 392 5.88 -13.26 -8.36
N THR A 393 5.14 -12.15 -8.31
CA THR A 393 5.16 -11.12 -9.35
C THR A 393 6.50 -10.40 -9.39
N LEU A 394 7.10 -10.11 -8.22
CA LEU A 394 8.40 -9.47 -8.15
C LEU A 394 9.51 -10.37 -8.72
N LEU A 395 9.59 -11.63 -8.27
CA LEU A 395 10.61 -12.58 -8.73
C LEU A 395 10.49 -12.88 -10.22
N ALA A 396 9.27 -12.99 -10.72
CA ALA A 396 9.05 -13.24 -12.13
C ALA A 396 9.49 -12.06 -13.02
N LEU A 397 9.27 -10.82 -12.58
CA LEU A 397 9.81 -9.63 -13.28
C LEU A 397 11.33 -9.56 -13.19
N GLN A 398 11.90 -9.81 -12.02
CA GLN A 398 13.35 -9.76 -11.79
C GLN A 398 14.09 -10.85 -12.58
N ASN A 399 13.66 -12.10 -12.51
CA ASN A 399 14.36 -13.22 -13.14
C ASN A 399 14.27 -13.21 -14.68
N ASN A 400 13.30 -12.49 -15.25
CA ASN A 400 13.13 -12.36 -16.71
C ASN A 400 13.67 -11.03 -17.26
N ALA A 401 14.18 -10.13 -16.41
CA ALA A 401 14.79 -8.89 -16.82
C ALA A 401 16.26 -9.10 -17.24
N ALA A 402 16.75 -8.30 -18.20
CA ALA A 402 18.18 -8.16 -18.41
C ALA A 402 18.84 -7.57 -17.14
N LYS A 403 20.14 -7.86 -16.92
CA LYS A 403 20.87 -7.35 -15.75
C LYS A 403 20.81 -5.81 -15.67
N GLU A 404 20.80 -5.14 -16.82
CA GLU A 404 20.67 -3.68 -16.95
C GLU A 404 19.27 -3.17 -16.59
N ASP A 405 18.22 -3.96 -16.82
CA ASP A 405 16.81 -3.58 -16.63
C ASP A 405 16.25 -3.97 -15.25
N MET A 406 17.05 -4.63 -14.40
CA MET A 406 16.62 -5.17 -13.10
C MET A 406 16.01 -4.09 -12.16
N GLY A 407 16.60 -2.89 -12.16
CA GLY A 407 16.11 -1.75 -11.39
C GLY A 407 14.76 -1.25 -11.90
N VAL A 408 14.64 -1.10 -13.23
CA VAL A 408 13.40 -0.66 -13.90
C VAL A 408 12.27 -1.66 -13.68
N SER A 409 12.54 -2.97 -13.77
CA SER A 409 11.54 -4.02 -13.50
C SER A 409 10.99 -3.98 -12.08
N SER A 410 11.85 -3.70 -11.09
CA SER A 410 11.44 -3.58 -9.69
C SER A 410 10.66 -2.27 -9.45
N ALA A 411 11.03 -1.18 -10.13
CA ALA A 411 10.30 0.08 -10.08
C ALA A 411 8.91 -0.04 -10.74
N ALA A 412 8.83 -0.70 -11.90
CA ALA A 412 7.57 -0.97 -12.59
C ALA A 412 6.61 -1.79 -11.72
N TYR A 413 7.12 -2.83 -11.04
CA TYR A 413 6.34 -3.62 -10.08
C TYR A 413 5.63 -2.73 -9.04
N SER A 414 6.38 -1.86 -8.37
CA SER A 414 5.81 -0.96 -7.35
C SER A 414 4.87 0.07 -7.97
N PHE A 415 5.23 0.63 -9.12
CA PHE A 415 4.44 1.65 -9.82
C PHE A 415 3.07 1.14 -10.26
N PHE A 416 3.01 0.04 -11.02
CA PHE A 416 1.75 -0.51 -11.50
C PHE A 416 0.86 -1.02 -10.37
N ARG A 417 1.46 -1.60 -9.33
CA ARG A 417 0.73 -2.01 -8.12
C ARG A 417 0.19 -0.82 -7.35
N GLY A 418 0.96 0.27 -7.25
CA GLY A 418 0.55 1.52 -6.60
C GLY A 418 -0.60 2.20 -7.33
N ILE A 419 -0.57 2.26 -8.67
CA ILE A 419 -1.69 2.74 -9.49
C ILE A 419 -2.95 1.93 -9.20
N GLY A 420 -2.83 0.59 -9.23
CA GLY A 420 -3.94 -0.29 -8.91
C GLY A 420 -4.49 -0.04 -7.50
N GLY A 421 -3.60 0.12 -6.52
CA GLY A 421 -4.00 0.39 -5.14
C GLY A 421 -4.74 1.71 -4.97
N ALA A 422 -4.25 2.79 -5.55
CA ALA A 422 -4.94 4.09 -5.52
C ALA A 422 -6.33 4.00 -6.17
N ALA A 423 -6.42 3.38 -7.36
CA ALA A 423 -7.68 3.21 -8.07
C ALA A 423 -8.67 2.34 -7.29
N GLY A 424 -8.21 1.22 -6.71
CA GLY A 424 -9.05 0.32 -5.94
C GLY A 424 -9.56 0.93 -4.65
N THR A 425 -8.71 1.64 -3.91
CA THR A 425 -9.13 2.34 -2.68
C THR A 425 -10.20 3.39 -3.00
N ALA A 426 -9.99 4.23 -4.02
CA ALA A 426 -10.98 5.25 -4.39
C ALA A 426 -12.30 4.62 -4.89
N LEU A 427 -12.22 3.63 -5.80
CA LEU A 427 -13.39 2.97 -6.36
C LEU A 427 -14.24 2.29 -5.28
N PHE A 428 -13.61 1.50 -4.41
CA PHE A 428 -14.34 0.74 -3.40
C PHE A 428 -14.86 1.60 -2.27
N LEU A 429 -14.15 2.66 -1.85
CA LEU A 429 -14.68 3.60 -0.85
C LEU A 429 -15.88 4.38 -1.41
N SER A 430 -15.77 4.87 -2.65
CA SER A 430 -16.90 5.49 -3.35
C SER A 430 -18.09 4.53 -3.47
N MET A 431 -17.84 3.25 -3.79
CA MET A 431 -18.88 2.22 -3.86
C MET A 431 -19.52 1.97 -2.50
N MET A 432 -18.74 1.87 -1.43
CA MET A 432 -19.25 1.63 -0.07
C MET A 432 -20.19 2.77 0.36
N PHE A 433 -19.73 4.01 0.30
CA PHE A 433 -20.52 5.15 0.75
C PHE A 433 -21.73 5.42 -0.15
N SER A 434 -21.60 5.20 -1.47
CA SER A 434 -22.75 5.31 -2.38
C SER A 434 -23.83 4.26 -2.11
N LEU A 435 -23.46 3.07 -1.62
CA LEU A 435 -24.41 2.02 -1.29
C LEU A 435 -24.93 2.14 0.14
N ALA A 436 -24.13 2.66 1.07
CA ALA A 436 -24.46 2.73 2.50
C ALA A 436 -25.80 3.44 2.75
N ASP A 437 -26.03 4.61 2.16
CA ASP A 437 -27.28 5.36 2.34
C ASP A 437 -28.52 4.52 1.96
N SER A 438 -28.46 3.88 0.78
CA SER A 438 -29.55 3.04 0.27
C SER A 438 -29.77 1.79 1.13
N ARG A 439 -28.69 1.13 1.57
CA ARG A 439 -28.76 -0.09 2.38
C ARG A 439 -29.22 0.17 3.80
N ILE A 440 -28.82 1.29 4.38
CA ILE A 440 -29.29 1.75 5.69
C ILE A 440 -30.79 2.06 5.64
N ALA A 441 -31.24 2.76 4.60
CA ALA A 441 -32.67 3.04 4.41
C ALA A 441 -33.50 1.74 4.25
N GLU A 442 -33.02 0.79 3.45
CA GLU A 442 -33.66 -0.53 3.31
C GLU A 442 -33.69 -1.31 4.64
N ALA A 443 -32.59 -1.29 5.40
CA ALA A 443 -32.50 -1.98 6.69
C ALA A 443 -33.43 -1.35 7.74
N LEU A 444 -33.49 -0.02 7.81
CA LEU A 444 -34.43 0.69 8.67
C LEU A 444 -35.89 0.37 8.30
N ALA A 445 -36.24 0.39 7.01
CA ALA A 445 -37.58 0.08 6.54
C ALA A 445 -38.02 -1.37 6.87
N LYS A 446 -37.09 -2.33 6.83
CA LYS A 446 -37.35 -3.73 7.25
C LYS A 446 -37.68 -3.83 8.75
N VAL A 447 -37.00 -3.05 9.58
CA VAL A 447 -37.04 -3.17 11.05
C VAL A 447 -38.06 -2.21 11.69
N GLU A 448 -38.55 -1.21 10.96
CA GLU A 448 -39.57 -0.23 11.42
C GLU A 448 -40.86 -0.90 11.96
N ARG A 449 -41.19 -2.10 11.45
CA ARG A 449 -42.35 -2.89 11.89
C ARG A 449 -42.05 -3.86 13.03
N SER A 450 -40.78 -4.00 13.43
CA SER A 450 -40.40 -4.91 14.51
C SER A 450 -40.79 -4.36 15.88
N THR A 451 -41.23 -5.24 16.77
CA THR A 451 -41.68 -4.88 18.12
C THR A 451 -40.54 -4.29 18.95
N GLU A 452 -39.32 -4.79 18.79
CA GLU A 452 -38.13 -4.35 19.54
C GLU A 452 -37.69 -2.93 19.16
N PHE A 453 -37.66 -2.61 17.86
CA PHE A 453 -37.31 -1.28 17.38
C PHE A 453 -38.37 -0.24 17.76
N ARG A 454 -39.65 -0.60 17.66
CA ARG A 454 -40.75 0.26 18.13
C ARG A 454 -40.72 0.45 19.65
N ALA A 455 -40.34 -0.58 20.42
CA ALA A 455 -40.18 -0.45 21.85
C ALA A 455 -39.06 0.55 22.19
N ALA A 456 -37.92 0.48 21.51
CA ALA A 456 -36.83 1.42 21.69
C ALA A 456 -37.22 2.87 21.33
N LEU A 457 -37.99 3.07 20.26
CA LEU A 457 -38.48 4.40 19.86
C LEU A 457 -39.51 5.01 20.81
N ASN A 458 -40.15 4.20 21.67
CA ASN A 458 -41.12 4.66 22.65
C ASN A 458 -40.58 4.67 24.08
N ASP A 459 -39.31 4.26 24.27
CA ASP A 459 -38.65 4.22 25.57
C ASP A 459 -38.13 5.61 25.94
N PRO A 460 -38.64 6.25 27.01
CA PRO A 460 -38.22 7.59 27.41
C PRO A 460 -36.73 7.67 27.77
N ALA A 461 -36.13 6.59 28.28
CA ALA A 461 -34.71 6.57 28.62
C ALA A 461 -33.84 6.59 27.36
N VAL A 462 -34.27 5.89 26.30
CA VAL A 462 -33.59 5.87 25.00
C VAL A 462 -33.71 7.22 24.30
N LEU A 463 -34.89 7.85 24.34
CA LEU A 463 -35.11 9.15 23.72
C LEU A 463 -34.43 10.32 24.45
N ALA A 464 -34.12 10.16 25.73
CA ALA A 464 -33.42 11.17 26.52
C ALA A 464 -31.91 11.20 26.27
N ASP A 465 -31.34 10.13 25.71
CA ASP A 465 -29.92 10.07 25.36
C ASP A 465 -29.66 10.80 24.03
N ALA A 466 -28.78 11.81 24.09
CA ALA A 466 -28.40 12.61 22.94
C ALA A 466 -27.76 11.77 21.81
N SER A 467 -27.14 10.62 22.15
CA SER A 467 -26.51 9.71 21.18
C SER A 467 -27.53 9.08 20.23
N ASN A 468 -28.81 8.98 20.64
CA ASN A 468 -29.87 8.38 19.85
C ASN A 468 -30.58 9.38 18.92
N LEU A 469 -30.37 10.69 19.13
CA LEU A 469 -31.06 11.76 18.37
C LEU A 469 -30.90 11.63 16.86
N PRO A 470 -29.70 11.38 16.29
CA PRO A 470 -29.53 11.27 14.83
C PRO A 470 -30.39 10.15 14.22
N ILE A 471 -30.52 9.03 14.94
CA ILE A 471 -31.30 7.87 14.49
C ILE A 471 -32.80 8.20 14.58
N VAL A 472 -33.23 8.82 15.68
CA VAL A 472 -34.63 9.19 15.91
C VAL A 472 -35.11 10.22 14.88
N GLU A 473 -34.28 11.21 14.55
CA GLU A 473 -34.59 12.21 13.51
C GLU A 473 -34.70 11.59 12.12
N THR A 474 -33.81 10.65 11.81
CA THR A 474 -33.84 9.93 10.53
C THR A 474 -35.12 9.09 10.39
N VAL A 475 -35.51 8.37 11.44
CA VAL A 475 -36.76 7.58 11.45
C VAL A 475 -38.00 8.47 11.37
N LYS A 476 -37.96 9.67 11.97
CA LYS A 476 -39.05 10.65 11.88
C LYS A 476 -39.11 11.38 10.53
N GLY A 477 -38.16 11.13 9.63
CA GLY A 477 -38.06 11.81 8.34
C GLY A 477 -37.68 13.29 8.44
N THR A 478 -37.17 13.73 9.60
CA THR A 478 -36.75 15.11 9.86
C THR A 478 -35.24 15.31 9.68
N GLY A 479 -34.49 14.23 9.48
CA GLY A 479 -33.04 14.23 9.27
C GLY A 479 -32.55 13.03 8.46
N GLY A 480 -31.25 12.87 8.34
CA GLY A 480 -30.59 11.72 7.74
C GLY A 480 -29.38 11.29 8.56
N ILE A 481 -28.99 10.01 8.47
CA ILE A 481 -27.79 9.52 9.15
C ILE A 481 -26.57 10.11 8.46
N ASN A 482 -25.86 10.98 9.18
CA ASN A 482 -24.60 11.51 8.70
C ASN A 482 -23.51 10.44 8.88
N LEU A 483 -23.06 9.84 7.78
CA LEU A 483 -21.95 8.88 7.80
C LEU A 483 -20.59 9.55 8.07
N ASP A 484 -20.51 10.88 8.10
CA ASP A 484 -19.32 11.65 8.50
C ASP A 484 -19.08 11.66 10.02
N ASP A 485 -20.04 11.21 10.83
CA ASP A 485 -19.87 10.96 12.27
C ASP A 485 -20.50 9.62 12.64
N THR A 486 -19.67 8.61 12.92
CA THR A 486 -20.14 7.28 13.35
C THR A 486 -19.93 7.01 14.82
N SER A 487 -19.47 8.00 15.59
CA SER A 487 -19.14 7.84 17.00
C SER A 487 -20.38 7.44 17.82
N PHE A 488 -21.55 7.96 17.43
CA PHE A 488 -22.84 7.64 18.05
C PHE A 488 -23.16 6.14 18.00
N LEU A 489 -22.66 5.38 17.00
CA LEU A 489 -22.93 3.93 16.91
C LEU A 489 -22.35 3.13 18.08
N ILE A 490 -21.38 3.69 18.80
CA ILE A 490 -20.73 3.04 19.95
C ILE A 490 -21.54 3.23 21.23
N THR A 491 -22.17 4.40 21.40
CA THR A 491 -22.86 4.78 22.65
C THR A 491 -24.38 4.64 22.56
N ALA A 492 -24.95 4.76 21.35
CA ALA A 492 -26.39 4.67 21.12
C ALA A 492 -26.95 3.26 21.41
N ASP A 493 -28.26 3.21 21.66
CA ASP A 493 -28.95 1.96 22.01
C ASP A 493 -28.78 0.92 20.88
N PRO A 494 -28.27 -0.30 21.18
CA PRO A 494 -28.04 -1.34 20.19
C PRO A 494 -29.27 -1.70 19.35
N ARG A 495 -30.48 -1.54 19.91
CA ARG A 495 -31.74 -1.81 19.20
C ARG A 495 -31.97 -0.80 18.08
N LEU A 496 -31.51 0.44 18.24
CA LEU A 496 -31.62 1.51 17.25
C LEU A 496 -30.47 1.48 16.23
N THR A 497 -29.27 1.06 16.65
CA THR A 497 -28.08 1.04 15.77
C THR A 497 -27.99 -0.22 14.91
N ALA A 498 -28.56 -1.35 15.33
CA ALA A 498 -28.47 -2.62 14.59
C ALA A 498 -28.88 -2.53 13.10
N PRO A 499 -29.98 -1.86 12.72
CA PRO A 499 -30.33 -1.70 11.30
C PRO A 499 -29.29 -0.91 10.51
N ILE A 500 -28.69 0.12 11.12
CA ILE A 500 -27.67 0.96 10.50
C ILE A 500 -26.39 0.13 10.29
N VAL A 501 -25.95 -0.60 11.32
CA VAL A 501 -24.79 -1.47 11.25
C VAL A 501 -24.99 -2.57 10.20
N ASN A 502 -26.20 -3.13 10.09
CA ASN A 502 -26.54 -4.09 9.04
C ASN A 502 -26.49 -3.48 7.64
N GLY A 503 -27.03 -2.27 7.45
CA GLY A 503 -26.91 -1.55 6.18
C GLY A 503 -25.46 -1.29 5.78
N ILE A 504 -24.61 -0.89 6.73
CA ILE A 504 -23.17 -0.72 6.52
C ILE A 504 -22.50 -2.06 6.17
N ALA A 505 -22.82 -3.13 6.90
CA ALA A 505 -22.29 -4.47 6.63
C ALA A 505 -22.67 -4.99 5.24
N GLU A 506 -23.92 -4.77 4.80
CA GLU A 506 -24.37 -5.10 3.44
C GLU A 506 -23.62 -4.29 2.37
N ALA A 507 -23.38 -3.00 2.60
CA ALA A 507 -22.58 -2.16 1.70
C ALA A 507 -21.12 -2.63 1.62
N MET A 508 -20.50 -2.98 2.76
CA MET A 508 -19.16 -3.58 2.80
C MET A 508 -19.11 -4.94 2.09
N SER A 509 -20.17 -5.75 2.23
CA SER A 509 -20.28 -7.04 1.56
C SER A 509 -20.26 -6.88 0.03
N ALA A 510 -20.95 -5.88 -0.50
CA ALA A 510 -20.90 -5.55 -1.93
C ALA A 510 -19.48 -5.16 -2.39
N VAL A 511 -18.72 -4.44 -1.56
CA VAL A 511 -17.32 -4.12 -1.84
C VAL A 511 -16.45 -5.36 -1.86
N PHE A 512 -16.59 -6.26 -0.87
CA PHE A 512 -15.84 -7.51 -0.85
C PHE A 512 -16.18 -8.42 -2.05
N LEU A 513 -17.45 -8.47 -2.49
CA LEU A 513 -17.84 -9.15 -3.73
C LEU A 513 -17.14 -8.56 -4.96
N ALA A 514 -17.14 -7.22 -5.09
CA ALA A 514 -16.48 -6.53 -6.18
C ALA A 514 -14.97 -6.80 -6.17
N GLY A 515 -14.32 -6.71 -5.01
CA GLY A 515 -12.92 -7.07 -4.81
C GLY A 515 -12.61 -8.52 -5.21
N GLY A 516 -13.45 -9.47 -4.80
CA GLY A 516 -13.36 -10.87 -5.18
C GLY A 516 -13.44 -11.08 -6.68
N CYS A 517 -14.38 -10.41 -7.36
CA CYS A 517 -14.53 -10.44 -8.82
C CYS A 517 -13.33 -9.83 -9.54
N VAL A 518 -12.80 -8.70 -9.08
CA VAL A 518 -11.58 -8.09 -9.62
C VAL A 518 -10.41 -9.08 -9.51
N MET A 519 -10.28 -9.76 -8.38
CA MET A 519 -9.23 -10.77 -8.21
C MET A 519 -9.41 -11.99 -9.12
N LEU A 520 -10.66 -12.38 -9.46
CA LEU A 520 -10.93 -13.40 -10.48
C LEU A 520 -10.48 -12.98 -11.88
N ILE A 521 -10.60 -11.69 -12.23
CA ILE A 521 -10.05 -11.18 -13.50
C ILE A 521 -8.53 -11.38 -13.53
N GLY A 522 -7.85 -11.10 -12.42
CA GLY A 522 -6.42 -11.36 -12.27
C GLY A 522 -6.07 -12.84 -12.37
N PHE A 523 -6.88 -13.69 -11.75
CA PHE A 523 -6.76 -15.15 -11.85
C PHE A 523 -6.87 -15.60 -13.31
N GLY A 524 -7.85 -15.07 -14.05
CA GLY A 524 -7.99 -15.24 -15.49
C GLY A 524 -6.75 -14.82 -16.28
N LEU A 525 -6.25 -13.61 -16.01
CA LEU A 525 -5.05 -13.05 -16.64
C LEU A 525 -3.81 -13.95 -16.41
N SER A 526 -3.71 -14.56 -15.22
CA SER A 526 -2.60 -15.43 -14.85
C SER A 526 -2.49 -16.69 -15.72
N PHE A 527 -3.57 -17.13 -16.38
CA PHE A 527 -3.51 -18.21 -17.36
C PHE A 527 -2.69 -17.86 -18.61
N MET A 528 -2.53 -16.57 -18.91
CA MET A 528 -1.72 -16.10 -20.03
C MET A 528 -0.22 -16.21 -19.78
N LEU A 529 0.20 -16.56 -18.55
CA LEU A 529 1.59 -16.83 -18.21
C LEU A 529 2.05 -18.20 -18.71
N PRO A 530 3.32 -18.33 -19.12
CA PRO A 530 3.90 -19.62 -19.45
C PRO A 530 3.93 -20.54 -18.23
N ARG A 531 3.79 -21.86 -18.45
CA ARG A 531 3.74 -22.87 -17.38
C ARG A 531 5.06 -23.00 -16.61
N ARG A 532 6.19 -22.72 -17.27
CA ARG A 532 7.52 -22.57 -16.67
C ARG A 532 8.20 -21.37 -17.30
N ALA A 533 8.93 -20.60 -16.50
CA ALA A 533 9.86 -19.63 -17.05
C ALA A 533 11.01 -20.35 -17.75
N GLN A 534 11.46 -19.80 -18.88
CA GLN A 534 12.70 -20.22 -19.51
C GLN A 534 13.83 -19.82 -18.56
N GLN A 535 14.44 -20.78 -17.87
CA GLN A 535 15.72 -20.53 -17.21
C GLN A 535 16.71 -20.19 -18.32
N LYS A 536 17.36 -19.02 -18.22
CA LYS A 536 18.58 -18.79 -18.98
C LYS A 536 19.55 -19.89 -18.53
N GLU A 537 19.90 -20.80 -19.42
CA GLU A 537 21.10 -21.61 -19.26
C GLU A 537 22.24 -20.62 -19.04
N GLU A 538 22.88 -20.68 -17.86
CA GLU A 538 24.22 -20.14 -17.74
C GLU A 538 25.05 -20.85 -18.81
N PRO A 539 25.85 -20.14 -19.63
CA PRO A 539 26.84 -20.82 -20.44
C PRO A 539 27.67 -21.64 -19.46
N ALA A 540 27.70 -22.96 -19.63
CA ALA A 540 28.63 -23.81 -18.92
C ALA A 540 29.99 -23.15 -19.12
N ALA A 541 30.58 -22.62 -18.05
CA ALA A 541 31.97 -22.26 -18.07
C ALA A 541 32.70 -23.55 -18.44
N ASP A 542 33.28 -23.56 -19.64
CA ASP A 542 34.11 -24.65 -20.11
C ASP A 542 35.05 -25.03 -18.97
N ALA A 543 34.87 -26.25 -18.46
CA ALA A 543 35.86 -26.88 -17.63
C ALA A 543 37.05 -27.14 -18.55
N GLU A 544 37.94 -26.16 -18.68
CA GLU A 544 39.32 -26.42 -19.10
C GLU A 544 39.90 -27.37 -18.05
N GLU A 545 39.90 -28.66 -18.41
CA GLU A 545 40.73 -29.68 -17.77
C GLU A 545 42.18 -29.17 -17.79
N PRO A 546 42.90 -29.18 -16.66
CA PRO A 546 44.33 -28.91 -16.71
C PRO A 546 45.01 -30.08 -17.42
N GLU A 547 45.55 -29.82 -18.62
CA GLU A 547 46.49 -30.70 -19.31
C GLU A 547 47.58 -31.15 -18.35
N SER A 548 47.59 -32.45 -18.07
CA SER A 548 48.66 -33.12 -17.35
C SER A 548 49.93 -33.10 -18.20
N GLN A 549 50.92 -32.30 -17.79
CA GLN A 549 52.27 -32.39 -18.30
C GLN A 549 52.87 -33.77 -17.96
N PRO A 550 53.43 -34.53 -18.92
CA PRO A 550 54.12 -35.77 -18.61
C PRO A 550 55.47 -35.49 -17.96
N ALA A 551 55.75 -36.19 -16.85
CA ALA A 551 57.03 -36.18 -16.18
C ALA A 551 58.13 -36.66 -17.14
N ALA A 552 59.12 -35.79 -17.39
CA ALA A 552 60.36 -36.17 -18.04
C ALA A 552 61.26 -36.89 -17.04
N SER A 553 61.61 -38.14 -17.35
CA SER A 553 62.68 -38.90 -16.74
C SER A 553 64.04 -38.38 -17.19
N SER A 554 64.88 -37.93 -16.26
CA SER A 554 66.34 -38.04 -16.31
C SER A 554 66.93 -37.85 -14.92
#